data_AF-A0A2K0UHT6-F1
#
_entry.id   AF-A0A2K0UHT6-F1
#
_cell.length_a   1.000
_cell.length_b   1.000
_cell.length_c   1.000
_cell.angle_alpha   90.00
_cell.angle_beta   90.00
_cell.angle_gamma   90.00
#
_symmetry.space_group_name_H-M   'P 1'
#
loop_
_entity.id
_entity.type
_entity.pdbx_description
1 polymer ?
#
loop_
_entity_poly.entity_id
_entity_poly.type
_entity_poly.pdbx_seq_one_letter_code
_entity_poly.pdbx_strand_id
1 'polypeptide(L)'
;MLASSLLIFASAALALGPPVDYHGRSSSCEPGKPIPVLPVNGGPSELPAPPQDVTLKHIAIGFGIQNYSCASAGADPAAVGALAVLYDVTCLYPGQTHSSLTAKKWDSLPSDVLNTGKVPLNRNGDGGASLTNPFPIKKPLQVKGLRKTIPYLGHHFFNAAGCQGSRLYSYWP
;
A
#
# COMPACT_ATOMS: atom_id res chain seq x y z
N MET A 1 -46.22 -51.62 11.97
CA MET A 1 -45.76 -50.24 12.18
C MET A 1 -45.34 -50.09 13.63
N LEU A 2 -44.04 -50.07 13.91
CA LEU A 2 -43.48 -49.73 15.21
C LEU A 2 -42.20 -48.96 14.95
N ALA A 3 -42.22 -47.69 15.37
CA ALA A 3 -41.28 -46.66 14.99
C ALA A 3 -39.94 -46.82 15.74
N SER A 4 -38.85 -46.77 14.96
CA SER A 4 -37.53 -46.41 15.46
C SER A 4 -37.50 -44.94 15.82
N SER A 5 -37.01 -44.59 17.01
CA SER A 5 -36.47 -43.26 17.29
C SER A 5 -35.32 -43.38 18.28
N LEU A 6 -34.09 -43.36 17.75
CA LEU A 6 -32.87 -43.14 18.50
C LEU A 6 -32.76 -41.64 18.80
N LEU A 7 -32.86 -41.26 20.07
CA LEU A 7 -32.58 -39.89 20.52
C LEU A 7 -31.08 -39.74 20.72
N ILE A 8 -30.40 -39.11 19.76
CA ILE A 8 -29.01 -38.69 19.91
C ILE A 8 -29.01 -37.33 20.62
N PHE A 9 -28.46 -37.31 21.84
CA PHE A 9 -28.15 -36.08 22.57
C PHE A 9 -27.00 -35.34 21.86
N ALA A 10 -27.30 -34.24 21.18
CA ALA A 10 -26.28 -33.29 20.71
C ALA A 10 -26.33 -32.05 21.62
N SER A 11 -25.42 -32.01 22.59
CA SER A 11 -25.19 -30.86 23.46
C SER A 11 -24.74 -29.65 22.64
N ALA A 12 -25.54 -28.59 22.58
CA ALA A 12 -25.10 -27.28 22.12
C ALA A 12 -24.29 -26.61 23.23
N ALA A 13 -22.97 -26.89 23.28
CA ALA A 13 -22.06 -26.06 24.05
C ALA A 13 -21.90 -24.71 23.32
N LEU A 14 -22.59 -23.68 23.81
CA LEU A 14 -22.29 -22.29 23.46
C LEU A 14 -20.87 -22.01 23.95
N ALA A 15 -19.89 -22.10 23.05
CA ALA A 15 -18.56 -21.58 23.29
C ALA A 15 -18.69 -20.06 23.41
N LEU A 16 -18.76 -19.56 24.64
CA LEU A 16 -18.32 -18.21 24.97
C LEU A 16 -16.86 -18.14 24.56
N GLY A 17 -16.59 -17.64 23.35
CA GLY A 17 -15.23 -17.24 22.99
C GLY A 17 -14.77 -16.23 24.04
N PRO A 18 -13.60 -16.43 24.67
CA PRO A 18 -13.08 -15.41 25.58
C PRO A 18 -12.97 -14.09 24.80
N PRO A 19 -13.10 -12.92 25.46
CA PRO A 19 -12.67 -11.68 24.84
C PRO A 19 -11.27 -11.93 24.31
N VAL A 20 -11.04 -11.60 23.04
CA VAL A 20 -9.73 -11.72 22.40
C VAL A 20 -8.74 -11.06 23.35
N ASP A 21 -7.96 -11.88 24.05
CA ASP A 21 -6.84 -11.38 24.83
C ASP A 21 -6.03 -10.59 23.83
N TYR A 22 -5.86 -9.30 24.14
CA TYR A 22 -4.97 -8.42 23.42
C TYR A 22 -3.60 -9.09 23.55
N HIS A 23 -3.26 -9.94 22.58
CA HIS A 23 -1.96 -10.58 22.54
C HIS A 23 -0.97 -9.43 22.54
N GLY A 24 -0.27 -9.33 23.67
CA GLY A 24 0.65 -8.25 23.97
C GLY A 24 1.51 -8.01 22.75
N ARG A 25 1.67 -6.71 22.43
CA ARG A 25 2.75 -6.14 21.63
C ARG A 25 3.58 -7.23 20.97
N SER A 26 3.17 -7.64 19.76
CA SER A 26 3.96 -8.58 18.97
C SER A 26 5.38 -8.04 18.93
N SER A 27 6.27 -8.70 19.67
CA SER A 27 7.70 -8.43 19.69
C SER A 27 8.36 -8.92 18.40
N SER A 28 7.60 -9.34 17.39
CA SER A 28 8.13 -9.83 16.11
C SER A 28 8.71 -8.74 15.21
N CYS A 29 8.74 -7.48 15.64
CA CYS A 29 9.63 -6.48 15.07
C CYS A 29 11.04 -6.62 15.68
N GLU A 30 11.59 -7.83 15.77
CA GLU A 30 13.01 -8.00 15.99
C GLU A 30 13.76 -7.58 14.71
N PRO A 31 14.76 -6.70 14.80
CA PRO A 31 15.61 -6.32 13.68
C PRO A 31 16.58 -7.47 13.35
N GLY A 32 16.04 -8.60 12.88
CA GLY A 32 16.80 -9.76 12.42
C GLY A 32 16.51 -10.13 10.95
N LYS A 33 15.55 -9.45 10.31
CA LYS A 33 15.29 -9.66 8.88
C LYS A 33 16.37 -8.94 8.06
N PRO A 34 17.03 -9.60 7.09
CA PRO A 34 17.94 -8.90 6.19
C PRO A 34 17.18 -7.75 5.55
N ILE A 35 17.85 -6.60 5.45
CA ILE A 35 17.32 -5.43 4.75
C ILE A 35 16.83 -5.94 3.38
N PRO A 36 15.53 -5.81 3.07
CA PRO A 36 15.03 -6.23 1.78
C PRO A 36 15.87 -5.56 0.69
N VAL A 37 16.53 -6.36 -0.14
CA VAL A 37 17.23 -5.82 -1.30
C VAL A 37 16.14 -5.27 -2.21
N LEU A 38 16.04 -3.94 -2.27
CA LEU A 38 15.17 -3.29 -3.23
C LEU A 38 15.68 -3.68 -4.61
N PRO A 39 14.80 -4.15 -5.52
CA PRO A 39 15.16 -4.32 -6.92
C PRO A 39 15.73 -3.00 -7.43
N VAL A 40 16.79 -3.04 -8.23
CA VAL A 40 17.36 -1.83 -8.81
C VAL A 40 16.32 -1.16 -9.72
N ASN A 41 15.49 -1.95 -10.39
CA ASN A 41 14.51 -1.49 -11.37
C ASN A 41 13.08 -2.07 -11.17
N GLY A 42 12.84 -3.02 -10.26
CA GLY A 42 11.48 -3.38 -9.80
C GLY A 42 10.85 -4.69 -10.32
N GLY A 43 11.36 -5.86 -9.92
CA GLY A 43 10.71 -7.17 -10.18
C GLY A 43 11.54 -8.38 -9.72
N PRO A 44 11.04 -9.63 -9.89
CA PRO A 44 11.83 -10.87 -9.70
C PRO A 44 12.95 -11.03 -10.76
N SER A 45 12.79 -10.35 -11.89
CA SER A 45 13.85 -10.01 -12.85
C SER A 45 13.92 -8.49 -12.93
N GLU A 46 15.13 -7.94 -12.92
CA GLU A 46 15.34 -6.51 -13.09
C GLU A 46 14.67 -6.00 -14.37
N LEU A 47 13.93 -4.89 -14.30
CA LEU A 47 13.52 -4.20 -15.52
C LEU A 47 14.78 -3.80 -16.30
N PRO A 48 14.74 -3.74 -17.64
CA PRO A 48 15.87 -3.25 -18.40
C PRO A 48 16.20 -1.81 -18.00
N ALA A 49 17.49 -1.47 -18.05
CA ALA A 49 17.90 -0.09 -17.88
C ALA A 49 17.19 0.80 -18.92
N PRO A 50 16.81 2.04 -18.56
CA PRO A 50 16.25 2.98 -19.52
C PRO A 50 17.22 3.18 -20.70
N PRO A 51 16.70 3.35 -21.94
CA PRO A 51 17.53 3.72 -23.08
C PRO A 51 18.37 4.99 -22.82
N GLN A 52 19.53 5.12 -23.48
CA GLN A 52 20.43 6.27 -23.24
C GLN A 52 19.86 7.61 -23.73
N ASP A 53 18.86 7.58 -24.61
CA ASP A 53 18.23 8.74 -25.24
C ASP A 53 16.96 9.23 -24.52
N VAL A 54 16.61 8.63 -23.38
CA VAL A 54 15.49 9.11 -22.56
C VAL A 54 15.95 10.02 -21.43
N THR A 55 15.08 10.93 -21.02
CA THR A 55 15.30 11.83 -19.89
C THR A 55 14.29 11.56 -18.79
N LEU A 56 14.74 11.61 -17.54
CA LEU A 56 13.86 11.53 -16.39
C LEU A 56 12.93 12.75 -16.36
N LYS A 57 11.61 12.51 -16.46
CA LYS A 57 10.60 13.58 -16.40
C LYS A 57 10.04 13.78 -15.00
N HIS A 58 9.71 12.68 -14.32
CA HIS A 58 9.12 12.71 -13.00
C HIS A 58 9.69 11.63 -12.10
N ILE A 59 9.78 11.95 -10.81
CA ILE A 59 9.89 10.97 -9.73
C ILE A 59 8.60 11.07 -8.93
N ALA A 60 7.93 9.93 -8.76
CA ALA A 60 6.67 9.87 -8.04
C ALA A 60 6.81 9.05 -6.77
N ILE A 61 6.13 9.48 -5.72
CA ILE A 61 5.83 8.64 -4.55
C ILE A 61 4.37 8.20 -4.61
N GLY A 62 4.14 6.89 -4.54
CA GLY A 62 2.80 6.32 -4.43
C GLY A 62 2.44 6.10 -2.97
N PHE A 63 1.27 6.58 -2.55
CA PHE A 63 0.74 6.32 -1.21
C PHE A 63 -0.67 5.71 -1.32
N GLY A 64 -0.83 4.51 -0.78
CA GLY A 64 -1.96 3.66 -1.12
C GLY A 64 -2.09 2.40 -0.26
N ILE A 65 -2.89 1.46 -0.74
CA ILE A 65 -3.05 0.12 -0.17
C ILE A 65 -2.75 -0.95 -1.21
N GLN A 66 -2.27 -2.09 -0.73
CA GLN A 66 -2.13 -3.32 -1.47
C GLN A 66 -3.10 -4.33 -0.89
N ASN A 67 -3.95 -4.93 -1.72
CA ASN A 67 -4.91 -5.95 -1.31
C ASN A 67 -4.31 -7.34 -1.57
N TYR A 68 -4.43 -8.21 -0.57
CA TYR A 68 -4.00 -9.60 -0.62
C TYR A 68 -5.14 -10.54 -0.24
N SER A 69 -5.14 -11.75 -0.78
CA SER A 69 -6.02 -12.84 -0.37
C SER A 69 -5.20 -14.08 0.01
N CYS A 70 -5.74 -14.93 0.88
CA CYS A 70 -5.17 -16.22 1.23
C CYS A 70 -6.17 -17.32 0.84
N ALA A 71 -5.70 -18.45 0.31
CA ALA A 71 -6.56 -19.59 -0.01
C ALA A 71 -7.17 -20.25 1.26
N SER A 72 -6.44 -20.17 2.38
CA SER A 72 -6.86 -20.62 3.70
C SER A 72 -6.07 -19.87 4.78
N ALA A 73 -6.48 -19.97 6.05
CA ALA A 73 -5.72 -19.43 7.16
C ALA A 73 -4.28 -20.00 7.16
N GLY A 74 -3.28 -19.13 7.26
CA GLY A 74 -1.87 -19.51 7.23
C GLY A 74 -1.27 -19.78 5.83
N ALA A 75 -2.06 -19.71 4.75
CA ALA A 75 -1.54 -19.81 3.39
C ALA A 75 -0.81 -18.53 2.97
N ASP A 76 0.12 -18.67 2.01
CA ASP A 76 0.84 -17.54 1.44
C ASP A 76 -0.14 -16.53 0.82
N PRO A 77 -0.02 -15.22 1.15
CA PRO A 77 -0.89 -14.20 0.59
C PRO A 77 -0.58 -13.96 -0.88
N ALA A 78 -1.60 -14.03 -1.72
CA ALA A 78 -1.54 -13.65 -3.14
C ALA A 78 -2.03 -12.20 -3.32
N ALA A 79 -1.28 -11.41 -4.08
CA ALA A 79 -1.69 -10.05 -4.42
C ALA A 79 -2.91 -10.08 -5.35
N VAL A 80 -3.98 -9.37 -5.00
CA VAL A 80 -5.23 -9.29 -5.79
C VAL A 80 -5.54 -7.88 -6.30
N GLY A 81 -4.63 -6.94 -6.05
CA GLY A 81 -4.66 -5.60 -6.62
C GLY A 81 -4.09 -4.54 -5.69
N ALA A 82 -3.99 -3.32 -6.19
CA ALA A 82 -3.47 -2.19 -5.43
C ALA A 82 -4.09 -0.87 -5.92
N LEU A 83 -4.17 0.10 -5.01
CA LEU A 83 -4.66 1.44 -5.27
C LEU A 83 -3.69 2.43 -4.64
N ALA A 84 -3.24 3.43 -5.39
CA ALA A 84 -2.37 4.47 -4.85
C ALA A 84 -2.68 5.83 -5.48
N VAL A 85 -2.53 6.89 -4.68
CA VAL A 85 -2.37 8.25 -5.21
C VAL A 85 -0.89 8.51 -5.41
N LEU A 86 -0.55 9.10 -6.56
CA LEU A 86 0.81 9.46 -6.92
C LEU A 86 1.04 10.95 -6.67
N TYR A 87 2.19 11.27 -6.10
CA TYR A 87 2.63 12.64 -5.82
C TYR A 87 3.99 12.90 -6.46
N ASP A 88 4.17 14.09 -7.04
CA ASP A 88 5.40 14.47 -7.73
C ASP A 88 6.46 14.95 -6.73
N VAL A 89 7.54 14.18 -6.61
CA VAL A 89 8.68 14.46 -5.73
C VAL A 89 9.94 14.82 -6.50
N THR A 90 9.84 15.11 -7.80
CA THR A 90 10.99 15.43 -8.67
C THR A 90 11.84 16.57 -8.11
N CYS A 91 11.19 17.66 -7.68
CA CYS A 91 11.87 18.83 -7.11
C CYS A 91 12.56 18.56 -5.76
N LEU A 92 12.23 17.45 -5.09
CA LEU A 92 12.81 17.04 -3.82
C LEU A 92 14.04 16.15 -3.98
N TYR A 93 14.28 15.62 -5.18
CA TYR A 93 15.42 14.75 -5.45
C TYR A 93 16.75 15.49 -5.20
N PRO A 94 17.74 14.87 -4.56
CA PRO A 94 19.02 15.52 -4.24
C PRO A 94 19.69 16.16 -5.46
N GLY A 95 20.15 17.41 -5.31
CA GLY A 95 20.95 18.11 -6.31
C GLY A 95 20.21 18.71 -7.51
N GLN A 96 18.88 18.62 -7.57
CA GLN A 96 18.08 19.15 -8.70
C GLN A 96 17.74 20.64 -8.56
N THR A 97 17.29 21.07 -7.38
CA THR A 97 16.76 22.43 -7.17
C THR A 97 17.09 22.98 -5.79
N HIS A 98 16.76 24.24 -5.53
CA HIS A 98 16.81 24.83 -4.18
C HIS A 98 15.86 24.16 -3.17
N SER A 99 14.90 23.36 -3.64
CA SER A 99 13.96 22.59 -2.80
C SER A 99 14.42 21.13 -2.58
N SER A 100 15.57 20.75 -3.11
CA SER A 100 16.13 19.40 -2.95
C SER A 100 16.35 19.06 -1.48
N LEU A 101 16.06 17.80 -1.15
CA LEU A 101 16.35 17.24 0.17
C LEU A 101 17.81 16.78 0.21
N THR A 102 18.34 16.62 1.43
CA THR A 102 19.57 15.86 1.64
C THR A 102 19.33 14.39 1.31
N ALA A 103 20.36 13.65 0.89
CA ALA A 103 20.24 12.22 0.59
C ALA A 103 19.56 11.44 1.74
N LYS A 104 20.01 11.66 2.98
CA LYS A 104 19.39 11.05 4.17
C LYS A 104 17.89 11.33 4.31
N LYS A 105 17.44 12.56 4.01
CA LYS A 105 16.03 12.94 4.12
C LYS A 105 15.20 12.45 2.92
N TRP A 106 15.84 12.32 1.76
CA TRP A 106 15.25 11.67 0.59
C TRP A 106 15.00 10.18 0.86
N ASP A 107 15.98 9.48 1.42
CA ASP A 107 15.87 8.05 1.74
C ASP A 107 14.80 7.77 2.81
N SER A 108 14.58 8.70 3.75
CA SER A 108 13.54 8.58 4.77
C SER A 108 12.15 9.00 4.28
N LEU A 109 12.03 9.65 3.11
CA LEU A 109 10.78 10.25 2.65
C LEU A 109 9.61 9.25 2.59
N PRO A 110 9.77 8.03 2.04
CA PRO A 110 8.67 7.06 2.04
C PRO A 110 8.21 6.68 3.44
N SER A 111 9.14 6.43 4.37
CA SER A 111 8.81 6.12 5.76
C SER A 111 8.14 7.31 6.46
N ASP A 112 8.58 8.53 6.20
CA ASP A 112 7.98 9.73 6.76
C ASP A 112 6.53 9.91 6.27
N VAL A 113 6.27 9.65 4.98
CA VAL A 113 4.90 9.66 4.42
C VAL A 113 4.04 8.61 5.11
N LEU A 114 4.52 7.37 5.22
CA LEU A 114 3.79 6.26 5.84
C LEU A 114 3.48 6.52 7.32
N ASN A 115 4.44 7.06 8.07
CA ASN A 115 4.33 7.24 9.51
C ASN A 115 3.51 8.48 9.92
N THR A 116 3.33 9.45 9.01
CA THR A 116 2.74 10.75 9.37
C THR A 116 1.49 11.09 8.57
N GLY A 117 1.30 10.46 7.41
CA GLY A 117 0.17 10.69 6.53
C GLY A 117 -1.01 9.75 6.80
N LYS A 118 -2.20 10.17 6.38
CA LYS A 118 -3.34 9.26 6.19
C LYS A 118 -3.35 8.77 4.75
N VAL A 119 -3.57 7.48 4.54
CA VAL A 119 -3.67 6.91 3.19
C VAL A 119 -4.76 7.65 2.41
N PRO A 120 -4.45 8.23 1.24
CA PRO A 120 -5.33 9.14 0.50
C PRO A 120 -6.36 8.37 -0.33
N LEU A 121 -7.16 7.53 0.34
CA LEU A 121 -8.23 6.73 -0.28
C LEU A 121 -9.52 6.86 0.54
N ASN A 122 -10.65 6.87 -0.14
CA ASN A 122 -11.95 6.72 0.52
C ASN A 122 -12.05 5.27 1.00
N ARG A 123 -12.19 5.06 2.32
CA ARG A 123 -12.21 3.73 2.93
C ARG A 123 -13.61 3.13 2.95
N ASN A 124 -13.70 1.81 2.92
CA ASN A 124 -14.93 1.08 3.25
C ASN A 124 -14.92 0.66 4.74
N GLY A 125 -15.99 0.02 5.21
CA GLY A 125 -16.11 -0.46 6.60
C GLY A 125 -15.12 -1.58 6.97
N ASP A 126 -14.62 -2.31 5.97
CA ASP A 126 -13.74 -3.48 6.15
C ASP A 126 -12.25 -3.12 6.19
N GLY A 127 -11.94 -1.82 6.27
CA GLY A 127 -10.57 -1.34 6.24
C GLY A 127 -9.93 -1.36 4.84
N GLY A 128 -10.66 -1.70 3.79
CA GLY A 128 -10.27 -1.52 2.38
C GLY A 128 -10.60 -0.13 1.83
N ALA A 129 -10.49 0.04 0.51
CA ALA A 129 -10.95 1.21 -0.22
C ALA A 129 -12.37 1.00 -0.77
N SER A 130 -13.09 2.10 -1.01
CA SER A 130 -14.40 2.07 -1.68
C SER A 130 -14.30 1.44 -3.07
N LEU A 131 -15.20 0.51 -3.39
CA LEU A 131 -15.22 -0.19 -4.68
C LEU A 131 -15.72 0.68 -5.84
N THR A 132 -16.50 1.72 -5.54
CA THR A 132 -17.15 2.57 -6.55
C THR A 132 -16.52 3.96 -6.63
N ASN A 133 -15.90 4.43 -5.55
CA ASN A 133 -15.26 5.75 -5.50
C ASN A 133 -14.00 5.73 -4.60
N PRO A 134 -12.93 5.02 -4.99
CA PRO A 134 -11.75 4.83 -4.13
C PRO A 134 -10.91 6.09 -3.92
N PHE A 135 -10.90 7.02 -4.89
CA PHE A 135 -10.01 8.18 -4.86
C PHE A 135 -10.73 9.44 -4.38
N PRO A 136 -10.19 10.14 -3.36
CA PRO A 136 -10.73 11.41 -2.91
C PRO A 136 -10.44 12.54 -3.92
N ILE A 137 -10.99 13.73 -3.65
CA ILE A 137 -10.67 14.95 -4.42
C ILE A 137 -9.15 15.17 -4.41
N LYS A 138 -8.60 15.54 -5.58
CA LYS A 138 -7.17 15.82 -5.79
C LYS A 138 -6.68 16.86 -4.78
N LYS A 139 -5.71 16.47 -3.95
CA LYS A 139 -5.10 17.32 -2.91
C LYS A 139 -3.60 17.08 -2.82
N PRO A 140 -2.77 18.10 -2.59
CA PRO A 140 -1.35 17.92 -2.29
C PRO A 140 -1.14 17.09 -1.02
N LEU A 141 -0.02 16.36 -0.96
CA LEU A 141 0.39 15.61 0.24
C LEU A 141 1.15 16.52 1.20
N GLN A 142 0.74 16.53 2.46
CA GLN A 142 1.48 17.14 3.55
C GLN A 142 2.31 16.06 4.25
N VAL A 143 3.60 16.31 4.44
CA VAL A 143 4.50 15.40 5.16
C VAL A 143 5.07 16.16 6.35
N LYS A 144 4.96 15.58 7.54
CA LYS A 144 5.49 16.23 8.74
C LYS A 144 7.01 16.42 8.59
N GLY A 145 7.48 17.63 8.87
CA GLY A 145 8.90 17.99 8.72
C GLY A 145 9.32 18.41 7.30
N LEU A 146 8.41 18.38 6.31
CA LEU A 146 8.57 19.14 5.07
C LEU A 146 7.83 20.47 5.18
N ARG A 147 8.49 21.56 4.77
CA ARG A 147 7.89 22.91 4.78
C ARG A 147 6.90 23.12 3.63
N LYS A 148 7.10 22.43 2.50
CA LYS A 148 6.25 22.51 1.31
C LYS A 148 5.41 21.23 1.19
N THR A 149 4.22 21.39 0.62
CA THR A 149 3.39 20.25 0.23
C THR A 149 3.89 19.64 -1.08
N ILE A 150 3.64 18.34 -1.25
CA ILE A 150 4.03 17.59 -2.45
C ILE A 150 2.83 17.59 -3.42
N PRO A 151 2.99 18.07 -4.67
CA PRO A 151 1.89 18.17 -5.62
C PRO A 151 1.26 16.81 -5.93
N TYR A 152 -0.06 16.81 -6.12
CA TYR A 152 -0.78 15.67 -6.69
C TYR A 152 -0.35 15.45 -8.14
N LEU A 153 0.06 14.23 -8.49
CA LEU A 153 0.44 13.85 -9.84
C LEU A 153 -0.66 13.03 -10.53
N GLY A 154 -1.30 12.11 -9.80
CA GLY A 154 -2.28 11.21 -10.39
C GLY A 154 -2.75 10.15 -9.41
N HIS A 155 -3.41 9.13 -9.93
CA HIS A 155 -3.71 7.93 -9.18
C HIS A 155 -3.53 6.71 -10.07
N HIS A 156 -3.38 5.56 -9.43
CA HIS A 156 -3.04 4.32 -10.09
C HIS A 156 -3.80 3.15 -9.46
N PHE A 157 -4.25 2.24 -10.33
CA PHE A 157 -4.87 0.98 -9.98
C PHE A 157 -4.14 -0.18 -10.66
N PHE A 158 -3.79 -1.19 -9.86
CA PHE A 158 -3.30 -2.47 -10.32
C PHE A 158 -4.38 -3.53 -10.05
N ASN A 159 -4.75 -4.30 -11.06
CA ASN A 159 -5.66 -5.43 -10.88
C ASN A 159 -4.89 -6.70 -10.44
N ALA A 160 -5.63 -7.79 -10.20
CA ALA A 160 -5.05 -9.09 -9.82
C ALA A 160 -4.08 -9.69 -10.87
N ALA A 161 -4.16 -9.26 -12.13
CA ALA A 161 -3.24 -9.68 -13.18
C ALA A 161 -1.96 -8.80 -13.25
N GLY A 162 -1.83 -7.81 -12.35
CA GLY A 162 -0.73 -6.84 -12.38
C GLY A 162 -0.84 -5.80 -13.50
N CYS A 163 -1.91 -5.83 -14.30
CA CYS A 163 -2.12 -4.87 -15.37
C CYS A 163 -2.49 -3.49 -14.78
N GLN A 164 -1.72 -2.48 -15.21
CA GLN A 164 -1.88 -1.09 -14.82
C GLN A 164 -3.06 -0.43 -15.55
N GLY A 165 -3.99 0.13 -14.77
CA GLY A 165 -4.93 1.14 -15.23
C GLY A 165 -4.57 2.49 -14.61
N SER A 166 -3.72 3.28 -15.29
CA SER A 166 -3.39 4.64 -14.84
C SER A 166 -4.20 5.68 -15.59
N ARG A 167 -4.88 6.57 -14.87
CA ARG A 167 -5.37 7.84 -15.42
C ARG A 167 -4.45 8.96 -14.93
N LEU A 168 -3.24 9.01 -15.49
CA LEU A 168 -2.42 10.21 -15.42
C LEU A 168 -3.17 11.26 -16.23
N TYR A 169 -3.72 12.27 -15.55
CA TYR A 169 -4.27 13.43 -16.25
C TYR A 169 -3.10 14.24 -16.79
N SER A 170 -2.62 13.86 -17.96
CA SER A 170 -1.76 14.70 -18.80
C SER A 170 -2.65 15.82 -19.39
N TYR A 171 -3.03 16.79 -18.56
CA TYR A 171 -3.39 18.10 -19.08
C TYR A 171 -2.11 18.93 -19.03
N TRP A 172 -1.40 19.01 -20.14
CA TRP A 172 -0.39 20.03 -20.36
C TRP A 172 -0.55 20.61 -21.78
N PRO A 173 -0.51 21.94 -21.93
CA PRO A 173 -0.50 22.65 -23.21
C PRO A 173 0.76 22.38 -24.04
#